data_AF-A0A352WTV7-F1
#
_entry.id   AF-A0A352WTV7-F1
#
_cell.length_a   1.000
_cell.length_b   1.000
_cell.length_c   1.000
_cell.angle_alpha   90.00
_cell.angle_beta   90.00
_cell.angle_gamma   90.00
#
_symmetry.space_group_name_H-M   'P 1'
#
loop_
_entity.id
_entity.type
_entity.pdbx_description
1 polymer ?
#
loop_
_entity_poly.entity_id
_entity_poly.type
_entity_poly.pdbx_seq_one_letter_code
_entity_poly.pdbx_strand_id
1 'polypeptide(L)'
;SATPIPRTLALFMYADLSISVLDELPAGRKPVKTFLLSESYRKRIQDFIRKQVMQRHQVYIVCPWVEDSEEAEEDWKAVESYYHTLKTQIFR
;
A
#
# COMPACT_ATOMS: atom_id res chain seq x y z
N SER A 1 1.45 -10.42 17.33
CA SER A 1 1.56 -9.32 16.34
C SER A 1 1.08 -9.84 15.00
N ALA A 2 0.39 -9.03 14.19
CA ALA A 2 0.01 -9.42 12.82
C ALA A 2 1.20 -9.44 11.86
N THR A 3 2.29 -8.75 12.21
CA THR A 3 3.57 -8.78 11.49
C THR A 3 4.54 -9.69 12.23
N PRO A 4 5.15 -10.68 11.54
CA PRO A 4 6.24 -11.45 12.11
C PRO A 4 7.42 -10.51 12.41
N ILE A 5 7.79 -10.38 13.68
CA ILE A 5 8.99 -9.65 14.10
C ILE A 5 10.22 -10.46 13.67
N PRO A 6 11.32 -9.83 13.23
CA PRO A 6 12.56 -10.54 12.91
C PRO A 6 12.98 -11.47 14.04
N ARG A 7 13.31 -12.72 13.69
CA ARG A 7 13.51 -13.84 14.63
C ARG A 7 14.46 -13.51 15.78
N THR A 8 15.55 -12.80 15.51
CA THR A 8 16.55 -12.43 16.54
C THR A 8 16.00 -11.44 17.56
N LEU A 9 15.22 -10.44 17.12
CA LEU A 9 14.57 -9.48 18.02
C LEU A 9 13.46 -10.15 18.83
N ALA A 10 12.72 -11.08 18.21
CA ALA A 10 11.69 -11.84 18.89
C ALA A 10 12.25 -12.70 20.04
N LEU A 11 13.45 -13.30 19.87
CA LEU A 11 14.13 -14.06 20.93
C LEU A 11 14.54 -13.17 22.10
N PHE A 12 15.09 -11.97 21.85
CA PHE A 12 15.47 -11.06 22.94
C PHE A 12 14.25 -10.57 23.74
N MET A 13 13.17 -10.18 23.04
CA MET A 13 12.00 -9.56 23.69
C MET A 13 11.03 -10.57 24.31
N TYR A 14 10.97 -11.80 23.79
CA TYR A 14 9.91 -12.76 24.11
C TYR A 14 10.42 -14.15 24.48
N ALA A 15 11.72 -14.32 24.80
CA ALA A 15 12.30 -15.61 25.18
C ALA A 15 11.55 -16.33 26.30
N ASP A 16 10.92 -15.58 27.21
CA ASP A 16 10.21 -16.13 28.37
C ASP A 16 8.66 -16.06 28.24
N LEU A 17 8.14 -15.65 27.08
CA LEU A 17 6.69 -15.62 26.83
C LEU A 17 6.22 -16.90 26.12
N SER A 18 5.08 -17.43 26.55
CA SER A 18 4.37 -18.45 25.79
C SER A 18 3.73 -17.82 24.55
N ILE A 19 4.23 -18.19 23.38
CA ILE A 19 3.76 -17.66 22.09
C ILE A 19 2.63 -18.56 21.57
N SER A 20 1.47 -17.96 21.31
CA SER A 20 0.40 -18.59 20.52
C SER A 20 0.44 -18.05 19.10
N VAL A 21 0.51 -18.96 18.12
CA VAL A 21 0.58 -18.64 16.70
C VAL A 21 -0.73 -19.09 16.03
N LEU A 22 -1.40 -18.17 15.34
CA LEU A 22 -2.60 -18.45 14.56
C LEU A 22 -2.28 -18.23 13.07
N ASP A 23 -1.96 -19.33 12.39
CA ASP A 23 -1.53 -19.30 10.97
C ASP A 23 -2.66 -19.61 9.98
N GLU A 24 -3.86 -19.86 10.48
CA GLU A 24 -5.03 -20.14 9.66
C GLU A 24 -5.69 -18.86 9.15
N LEU A 25 -6.01 -18.85 7.87
CA LEU A 25 -6.77 -17.77 7.26
C LEU A 25 -8.27 -18.02 7.48
N PRO A 26 -9.08 -16.97 7.73
CA PRO A 26 -10.53 -17.11 7.79
C PRO A 26 -11.10 -17.77 6.53
N ALA A 27 -12.14 -18.59 6.70
CA ALA A 27 -12.82 -19.25 5.61
C ALA A 27 -13.29 -18.24 4.55
N GLY A 28 -13.05 -18.53 3.27
CA GLY A 28 -13.45 -17.66 2.16
C GLY A 28 -12.50 -16.49 1.87
N ARG A 29 -11.34 -16.39 2.54
CA ARG A 29 -10.32 -15.39 2.21
C ARG A 29 -9.80 -15.59 0.79
N LYS A 30 -10.04 -14.61 -0.09
CA LYS A 30 -9.55 -14.61 -1.47
C LYS A 30 -8.11 -14.08 -1.52
N PRO A 31 -7.22 -14.70 -2.31
CA PRO A 31 -5.86 -14.19 -2.49
C PRO A 31 -5.87 -12.83 -3.19
N VAL A 32 -4.99 -11.92 -2.74
CA VAL A 32 -4.81 -10.61 -3.37
C VAL A 32 -3.98 -10.77 -4.63
N LYS A 33 -4.45 -10.23 -5.76
CA LYS A 33 -3.67 -10.17 -6.99
C LYS A 33 -2.71 -8.97 -6.91
N THR A 34 -1.42 -9.24 -6.85
CA THR A 34 -0.37 -8.22 -6.75
C THR A 34 0.38 -8.11 -8.08
N PHE A 35 0.64 -6.88 -8.52
CA PHE A 35 1.34 -6.59 -9.77
C PHE A 35 2.44 -5.55 -9.54
N LEU A 36 3.60 -5.74 -10.15
CA LEU A 36 4.67 -4.75 -10.26
C LEU A 36 4.60 -4.13 -11.66
N LEU A 37 4.41 -2.81 -11.73
CA LEU A 37 4.18 -2.10 -12.97
C LEU A 37 5.07 -0.85 -13.04
N SER A 38 5.60 -0.55 -14.22
CA SER A 38 6.36 0.67 -14.49
C SER A 38 5.45 1.89 -14.70
N GLU A 39 6.04 3.10 -14.70
CA GLU A 39 5.31 4.36 -14.90
C GLU A 39 4.53 4.41 -16.23
N SER A 40 4.99 3.69 -17.27
CA SER A 40 4.29 3.58 -18.56
C SER A 40 2.87 3.02 -18.45
N TYR A 41 2.55 2.26 -17.39
CA TYR A 41 1.21 1.72 -17.14
C TYR A 41 0.30 2.69 -16.39
N ARG A 42 0.79 3.88 -15.98
CA ARG A 42 0.08 4.82 -15.12
C ARG A 42 -1.33 5.14 -15.61
N LYS A 43 -1.50 5.44 -16.90
CA LYS A 43 -2.82 5.70 -17.51
C LYS A 43 -3.77 4.51 -17.38
N ARG A 44 -3.28 3.29 -17.66
CA ARG A 44 -4.07 2.06 -17.55
C ARG A 44 -4.49 1.78 -16.10
N ILE A 45 -3.62 2.07 -15.13
CA ILE A 45 -3.93 1.95 -13.70
C ILE A 45 -5.01 2.96 -13.31
N GLN A 46 -4.93 4.20 -13.77
CA GLN A 46 -5.96 5.22 -13.50
C GLN A 46 -7.32 4.81 -14.06
N ASP A 47 -7.37 4.26 -15.28
CA ASP A 47 -8.61 3.74 -15.87
C ASP A 47 -9.14 2.52 -15.11
N PHE A 48 -8.26 1.65 -14.61
CA PHE A 48 -8.65 0.54 -13.74
C PHE A 48 -9.26 1.04 -12.42
N ILE A 49 -8.64 2.03 -11.78
CA ILE A 49 -9.15 2.65 -10.55
C ILE A 49 -10.54 3.25 -10.79
N ARG A 50 -10.74 4.03 -11.88
CA ARG A 50 -12.06 4.57 -12.22
C ARG A 50 -13.12 3.47 -12.30
N LYS A 51 -12.83 2.37 -13.00
CA LYS A 51 -13.77 1.25 -13.13
C LYS A 51 -14.14 0.64 -11.79
N GLN A 52 -13.18 0.49 -10.87
CA GLN A 52 -13.44 -0.03 -9.52
C GLN A 52 -14.29 0.94 -8.69
N VAL A 53 -13.98 2.24 -8.72
CA VAL A 53 -14.74 3.26 -8.00
C VAL A 53 -16.17 3.39 -8.53
N MET A 54 -16.38 3.28 -9.84
CA MET A 54 -17.72 3.22 -10.45
C MET A 54 -18.54 2.02 -9.95
N GLN A 55 -17.89 0.92 -9.57
CA GLN A 55 -18.51 -0.25 -8.95
C GLN A 55 -18.72 -0.08 -7.44
N ARG A 56 -18.58 1.13 -6.90
CA ARG A 56 -18.67 1.47 -5.46
C ARG A 56 -17.57 0.84 -4.60
N HIS A 57 -16.47 0.40 -5.20
CA HIS A 57 -15.30 -0.04 -4.43
C HIS A 57 -14.47 1.16 -3.97
N GLN A 58 -13.72 0.95 -2.89
CA GLN A 58 -12.77 1.93 -2.34
C GLN A 58 -11.34 1.59 -2.80
N VAL A 59 -10.51 2.62 -2.93
CA VAL A 59 -9.12 2.50 -3.38
C VAL A 59 -8.23 3.30 -2.45
N TYR A 60 -7.11 2.70 -2.06
CA TYR A 60 -6.04 3.36 -1.32
C TYR A 60 -4.88 3.68 -2.25
N ILE A 61 -4.33 4.89 -2.11
CA ILE A 61 -3.10 5.33 -2.76
C ILE A 61 -2.14 5.74 -1.66
N VAL A 62 -1.00 5.07 -1.57
CA VAL A 62 0.02 5.34 -0.54
C VAL A 62 1.16 6.11 -1.18
N CYS A 63 1.47 7.28 -0.62
CA CYS A 63 2.62 8.09 -1.00
C CYS A 63 3.61 8.07 0.17
N PRO A 64 4.88 7.71 -0.04
CA PRO A 64 5.84 7.60 1.05
C PRO A 64 6.27 8.96 1.62
N TRP A 65 6.09 10.04 0.86
CA TRP A 65 6.54 11.39 1.21
C TRP A 65 5.36 12.33 1.42
N VAL A 66 5.48 13.18 2.44
CA VAL A 66 4.48 14.19 2.76
C VAL A 66 4.72 15.45 1.93
N GLU A 67 5.92 16.00 2.04
CA GLU A 67 6.35 17.23 1.38
C GLU A 67 7.33 16.92 0.23
N ASP A 68 7.42 17.84 -0.73
CA ASP A 68 8.46 17.79 -1.77
C ASP A 68 9.81 18.10 -1.09
N SER A 69 10.77 17.17 -1.11
CA SER A 69 12.11 17.38 -0.55
C SER A 69 13.18 17.29 -1.62
N GLU A 70 14.29 18.02 -1.44
CA GLU A 70 15.48 17.91 -2.29
C GLU A 70 16.17 16.54 -2.15
N GLU A 71 15.88 15.82 -1.07
CA GLU A 71 16.35 14.45 -0.78
C GLU A 71 15.43 13.36 -1.34
N ALA A 72 14.25 13.72 -1.84
CA ALA A 72 13.40 12.76 -2.52
C ALA A 72 14.12 12.30 -3.79
N GLU A 73 14.21 10.99 -4.01
CA GLU A 73 14.60 10.47 -5.32
C GLU A 73 13.71 11.14 -6.38
N GLU A 74 14.28 11.59 -7.50
CA GLU A 74 13.65 12.47 -8.51
C GLU A 74 12.24 12.03 -8.99
N ASP A 75 11.86 10.78 -8.76
CA ASP A 75 10.59 10.17 -9.17
C ASP A 75 9.52 10.08 -8.06
N TRP A 76 9.81 10.45 -6.81
CA TRP A 76 8.87 10.34 -5.71
C TRP A 76 7.88 11.52 -5.68
N LYS A 77 6.58 11.20 -5.55
CA LYS A 77 5.52 12.20 -5.53
C LYS A 77 5.11 12.50 -4.09
N ALA A 78 5.22 13.75 -3.67
CA ALA A 78 4.67 14.22 -2.41
C ALA A 78 3.15 14.07 -2.37
N VAL A 79 2.61 13.73 -1.20
CA VAL A 79 1.18 13.43 -1.07
C VAL A 79 0.30 14.65 -1.36
N GLU A 80 0.73 15.85 -0.97
CA GLU A 80 -0.06 17.06 -1.15
C GLU A 80 -0.20 17.43 -2.63
N SER A 81 0.92 17.54 -3.35
CA SER A 81 0.96 17.85 -4.77
C SER A 81 0.22 16.78 -5.59
N TYR A 82 0.39 15.50 -5.22
CA TYR A 82 -0.26 14.40 -5.90
C TYR A 82 -1.77 14.33 -5.62
N TYR A 83 -2.20 14.62 -4.39
CA TYR A 83 -3.61 14.72 -4.04
C TYR A 83 -4.33 15.77 -4.90
N HIS A 84 -3.74 16.96 -5.03
CA HIS A 84 -4.29 18.02 -5.88
C HIS A 84 -4.41 17.58 -7.34
N THR A 85 -3.39 16.93 -7.87
CA THR A 85 -3.39 16.37 -9.23
C THR A 85 -4.49 15.33 -9.42
N LEU A 86 -4.62 14.39 -8.47
CA LEU A 86 -5.63 13.34 -8.54
C LEU A 86 -7.05 13.90 -8.52
N LYS A 87 -7.33 14.85 -7.62
CA LYS A 87 -8.64 15.48 -7.47
C LYS A 87 -9.01 16.36 -8.66
N THR A 88 -8.06 17.14 -9.19
CA THR A 88 -8.36 18.17 -10.18
C THR A 88 -8.20 17.71 -11.61
N GLN A 89 -7.40 16.69 -11.90
CA GLN A 89 -7.06 16.29 -13.27
C GLN A 89 -7.46 14.84 -13.58
N ILE A 90 -7.32 13.92 -12.62
CA ILE A 90 -7.43 12.48 -12.89
C ILE A 90 -8.83 11.94 -12.55
N PHE A 91 -9.37 12.20 -11.36
CA PHE A 91 -10.62 11.58 -10.88
C PHE A 91 -11.74 12.60 -10.64
N ARG A 92 -11.94 13.52 -11.59
CA ARG A 92 -13.10 14.42 -11.60
C ARG A 92 -14.42 13.66 -11.62
#